data_AF-A0A3D1GA57-F1
#
_entry.id   AF-A0A3D1GA57-F1
#
_cell.length_a   1.000
_cell.length_b   1.000
_cell.length_c   1.000
_cell.angle_alpha   90.00
_cell.angle_beta   90.00
_cell.angle_gamma   90.00
#
_symmetry.space_group_name_H-M   'P 1'
#
loop_
_entity.id
_entity.type
_entity.pdbx_description
1 polymer ?
#
loop_
_entity_poly.entity_id
_entity_poly.type
_entity_poly.pdbx_seq_one_letter_code
_entity_poly.pdbx_strand_id
1 'polypeptide(L)'
;MNMTEIIGWVGLAFLLLAWVPQTYDTIKAGKTEMNIAFILLYVMSSFLLTIYSYLGNDLVFLVLNGLLTVGSGINLYYKFFPRTSNG
;
A
#
# COMPACT_ATOMS: atom_id res chain seq x y z
N MET A 1 -16.36 16.15 -11.35
CA MET A 1 -14.92 16.10 -11.07
C MET A 1 -14.25 17.34 -11.62
N ASN A 2 -13.48 18.05 -10.80
CA ASN A 2 -12.65 19.17 -11.26
C ASN A 2 -11.30 18.67 -11.83
N MET A 3 -10.53 19.54 -12.49
CA MET A 3 -9.24 19.17 -13.10
C MET A 3 -8.24 18.60 -12.08
N THR A 4 -8.20 19.18 -10.88
CA THR A 4 -7.30 18.75 -9.80
C THR A 4 -7.63 17.31 -9.35
N GLU A 5 -8.91 16.97 -9.20
CA GLU A 5 -9.36 15.62 -8.88
C GLU A 5 -9.01 14.65 -10.00
N ILE A 6 -9.18 15.02 -11.27
CA ILE A 6 -8.80 14.17 -12.42
C ILE A 6 -7.32 13.81 -12.34
N ILE A 7 -6.46 14.82 -12.15
CA ILE A 7 -5.01 14.62 -12.02
C ILE A 7 -4.70 13.70 -10.83
N GLY A 8 -5.37 13.92 -9.70
CA GLY A 8 -5.23 13.09 -8.50
C GLY A 8 -5.59 11.62 -8.74
N TRP A 9 -6.75 11.36 -9.35
CA TRP A 9 -7.20 10.00 -9.65
C TRP A 9 -6.33 9.29 -10.70
N VAL A 10 -5.83 10.02 -11.69
CA VAL A 10 -4.87 9.47 -12.67
C VAL A 10 -3.54 9.12 -12.00
N GLY A 11 -3.02 10.00 -11.14
CA GLY A 11 -1.82 9.72 -10.35
C GLY A 11 -1.99 8.50 -9.44
N LEU A 12 -3.15 8.38 -8.79
CA LEU A 12 -3.51 7.21 -7.99
C LEU A 12 -3.52 5.93 -8.85
N ALA A 13 -4.11 5.96 -10.04
CA ALA A 13 -4.15 4.79 -10.92
C ALA A 13 -2.74 4.31 -11.30
N PHE A 14 -1.82 5.21 -11.64
CA PHE A 14 -0.43 4.84 -11.93
C PHE A 14 0.30 4.26 -10.71
N LEU A 15 0.08 4.83 -9.52
CA LEU A 15 0.67 4.28 -8.29
C LEU A 15 0.12 2.89 -7.98
N LEU A 16 -1.17 2.65 -8.17
CA LEU A 16 -1.75 1.32 -8.01
C LEU A 16 -1.22 0.32 -9.03
N LEU A 17 -1.02 0.73 -10.28
CA LEU A 17 -0.42 -0.15 -11.29
C LEU A 17 1.01 -0.58 -10.92
N ALA A 18 1.75 0.24 -10.17
CA ALA A 18 3.06 -0.13 -9.64
C ALA A 18 2.96 -1.04 -8.40
N TRP A 19 2.04 -0.75 -7.49
CA TRP A 19 1.94 -1.45 -6.19
C TRP A 19 1.18 -2.77 -6.22
N VAL A 20 0.15 -2.88 -7.06
CA VAL A 20 -0.70 -4.08 -7.14
C VAL A 20 0.08 -5.31 -7.59
N PRO A 21 0.92 -5.26 -8.66
CA PRO A 21 1.73 -6.41 -9.06
C PRO A 21 2.69 -6.87 -7.97
N GLN A 22 3.38 -5.93 -7.30
CA GLN A 22 4.30 -6.23 -6.20
C GLN A 22 3.59 -6.92 -5.03
N THR A 23 2.40 -6.44 -4.66
CA THR A 23 1.61 -7.02 -3.57
C THR A 23 1.13 -8.42 -3.97
N TYR A 24 0.68 -8.59 -5.21
CA TYR A 24 0.29 -9.88 -5.76
C TYR A 24 1.45 -10.89 -5.75
N ASP A 25 2.65 -10.48 -6.16
CA ASP A 25 3.84 -11.34 -6.15
C ASP A 25 4.19 -11.79 -4.72
N THR A 26 4.06 -10.90 -3.74
CA THR A 26 4.26 -11.22 -2.32
C THR A 26 3.25 -12.24 -1.82
N ILE A 27 1.96 -12.06 -2.14
CA ILE A 27 0.90 -13.01 -1.78
C ILE A 27 1.15 -14.36 -2.44
N LYS A 28 1.50 -14.37 -3.73
CA LYS A 28 1.74 -15.58 -4.51
C LYS A 28 2.94 -16.35 -3.95
N ALA A 29 4.06 -15.67 -3.72
CA ALA A 29 5.27 -16.25 -3.13
C ALA A 29 5.06 -16.65 -1.67
N GLY A 30 4.12 -16.02 -0.96
CA GLY A 30 3.88 -16.21 0.46
C GLY A 30 5.03 -15.71 1.33
N LYS A 31 5.91 -14.86 0.81
CA LYS A 31 7.02 -14.24 1.53
C LYS A 31 7.45 -12.96 0.82
N THR A 32 8.17 -12.08 1.50
CA THR A 32 8.78 -10.89 0.89
C THR A 32 10.23 -10.70 1.32
N GLU A 33 11.08 -10.37 0.36
CA GLU A 33 12.49 -10.05 0.60
C GLU A 33 12.71 -8.56 0.94
N MET A 34 11.63 -7.76 0.94
CA MET A 34 11.70 -6.33 1.29
C MET A 34 12.32 -6.10 2.68
N ASN A 35 13.04 -5.00 2.81
CA ASN A 35 13.64 -4.59 4.07
C ASN A 35 12.55 -4.25 5.12
N ILE A 36 12.68 -4.78 6.34
CA ILE A 36 11.66 -4.59 7.39
C ILE A 36 11.47 -3.12 7.78
N ALA A 37 12.55 -2.32 7.85
CA ALA A 37 12.46 -0.90 8.16
C ALA A 37 11.68 -0.15 7.07
N PHE A 38 11.89 -0.50 5.80
CA PHE A 38 11.13 0.06 4.68
C PHE A 38 9.63 -0.27 4.80
N ILE A 39 9.28 -1.53 5.08
CA ILE A 39 7.88 -1.94 5.25
C ILE A 39 7.24 -1.17 6.40
N LEU A 40 7.90 -1.10 7.57
CA LEU A 40 7.36 -0.40 8.74
C LEU A 40 7.17 1.09 8.47
N LEU A 41 8.12 1.75 7.83
CA LEU A 41 7.97 3.15 7.43
C LEU A 41 6.79 3.33 6.49
N TYR A 42 6.59 2.43 5.52
CA TYR A 42 5.46 2.50 4.60
C TYR A 42 4.12 2.30 5.31
N VAL A 43 3.98 1.26 6.14
CA VAL A 43 2.74 0.99 6.89
C VAL A 43 2.41 2.17 7.79
N MET A 44 3.37 2.63 8.60
CA MET A 44 3.13 3.70 9.57
C MET A 44 2.84 5.03 8.90
N SER A 45 3.61 5.41 7.88
CA SER A 45 3.40 6.68 7.16
C SER A 45 2.06 6.68 6.43
N SER A 46 1.77 5.64 5.64
CA SER A 46 0.51 5.56 4.92
C SER A 46 -0.69 5.49 5.86
N PHE A 47 -0.62 4.74 6.96
CA PHE A 47 -1.72 4.69 7.93
C PHE A 47 -2.01 6.05 8.57
N LEU A 48 -0.97 6.78 9.01
CA LEU A 48 -1.13 8.11 9.58
C LEU A 48 -1.69 9.09 8.53
N LEU A 49 -1.24 8.99 7.27
CA LEU A 49 -1.75 9.80 6.19
C LEU A 49 -3.20 9.45 5.82
N THR A 50 -3.62 8.18 5.92
CA THR A 50 -5.04 7.79 5.77
C THR A 50 -5.91 8.48 6.80
N ILE A 51 -5.49 8.50 8.07
CA ILE A 51 -6.22 9.22 9.15
C ILE A 51 -6.27 10.72 8.83
N TYR A 52 -5.12 11.31 8.47
CA TYR A 52 -5.05 12.72 8.09
C TYR A 52 -6.01 13.06 6.94
N SER A 53 -5.99 12.28 5.86
CA SER A 53 -6.86 12.48 4.68
C SER A 53 -8.34 12.34 5.02
N TYR A 54 -8.69 11.38 5.89
CA TYR A 54 -10.06 11.19 6.34
C TYR A 54 -10.56 12.44 7.07
N LEU A 55 -9.77 12.96 8.01
CA LEU A 55 -10.10 14.18 8.75
C LEU A 55 -10.15 15.43 7.85
N GLY A 56 -9.32 15.46 6.80
CA GLY A 56 -9.28 16.53 5.81
C GLY A 56 -10.32 16.44 4.69
N ASN A 57 -11.13 15.37 4.63
CA ASN A 57 -12.05 15.07 3.52
C ASN A 57 -11.37 15.02 2.12
N ASP A 58 -10.10 14.61 2.06
CA ASP A 58 -9.36 14.42 0.81
C ASP A 58 -9.51 12.97 0.33
N LEU A 59 -10.46 12.73 -0.58
CA LEU A 59 -10.78 11.39 -1.05
C LEU A 59 -9.65 10.74 -1.86
N VAL A 60 -8.93 11.50 -2.70
CA VAL A 60 -7.85 10.93 -3.52
C VAL A 60 -6.73 10.45 -2.61
N PHE A 61 -6.32 11.30 -1.67
CA PHE A 61 -5.22 10.98 -0.76
C PHE A 61 -5.62 9.90 0.26
N LEU A 62 -6.90 9.87 0.66
CA LEU A 62 -7.46 8.83 1.52
C LEU A 62 -7.38 7.45 0.85
N VAL A 63 -7.86 7.33 -0.38
CA VAL A 63 -7.85 6.05 -1.10
C VAL A 63 -6.43 5.59 -1.41
N LEU A 64 -5.55 6.52 -1.84
CA LEU A 64 -4.16 6.20 -2.10
C LEU A 64 -3.46 5.63 -0.85
N ASN A 65 -3.51 6.36 0.27
CA ASN A 65 -2.84 5.92 1.49
C ASN A 65 -3.50 4.71 2.13
N GLY A 66 -4.83 4.58 2.03
CA GLY A 66 -5.54 3.40 2.52
C GLY A 66 -5.08 2.13 1.80
N LEU A 67 -4.98 2.18 0.47
CA LEU A 67 -4.49 1.05 -0.32
C LEU A 67 -3.01 0.77 -0.07
N LEU A 68 -2.17 1.79 0.10
CA LEU A 68 -0.77 1.62 0.49
C LEU A 68 -0.62 0.99 1.89
N THR A 69 -1.47 1.37 2.84
CA THR A 69 -1.50 0.78 4.18
C THR A 69 -1.81 -0.71 4.10
N VAL A 70 -2.83 -1.08 3.31
CA VAL A 70 -3.20 -2.49 3.11
C VAL A 70 -2.08 -3.25 2.40
N GLY A 71 -1.57 -2.74 1.27
CA GLY A 71 -0.51 -3.41 0.50
C GLY A 71 0.80 -3.58 1.28
N SER A 72 1.23 -2.56 2.01
CA SER A 72 2.41 -2.64 2.88
C SER A 72 2.15 -3.49 4.13
N GLY A 73 0.92 -3.51 4.65
CA GLY A 73 0.50 -4.40 5.74
C GLY A 73 0.55 -5.88 5.33
N ILE A 74 0.17 -6.20 4.09
CA ILE A 74 0.33 -7.55 3.51
C ILE A 74 1.81 -7.93 3.43
N ASN A 75 2.67 -7.01 2.97
CA ASN A 75 4.12 -7.23 2.99
C ASN A 75 4.64 -7.47 4.41
N LEU A 76 4.17 -6.71 5.39
CA LEU A 76 4.55 -6.87 6.80
C LEU A 76 4.14 -8.25 7.34
N TYR A 77 2.91 -8.67 7.06
CA TYR A 77 2.40 -9.98 7.44
C TYR A 77 3.30 -11.10 6.87
N TYR A 78 3.55 -11.11 5.56
CA TYR A 78 4.39 -12.14 4.93
C TYR A 78 5.89 -12.01 5.24
N LYS A 79 6.34 -10.89 5.79
CA LYS A 79 7.70 -10.75 6.33
C LYS A 79 7.86 -11.49 7.66
N PHE A 80 6.86 -11.40 8.55
CA PHE A 80 6.88 -12.06 9.86
C PHE A 80 6.37 -13.51 9.83
N PHE A 81 5.45 -13.80 8.91
CA PHE A 81 4.81 -15.11 8.77
C PHE A 81 4.96 -15.63 7.33
N PRO A 82 6.19 -15.91 6.87
CA PRO A 82 6.39 -16.48 5.54
C PRO A 82 5.73 -17.86 5.46
N ARG A 83 5.05 -18.13 4.35
CA ARG A 83 4.43 -19.42 4.06
C ARG A 83 5.53 -20.47 3.94
N THR A 84 5.55 -21.42 4.87
CA THR A 84 6.44 -22.57 4.80
C THR A 84 6.10 -23.38 3.54
N SER A 85 7.05 -23.52 2.64
CA SER A 85 6.95 -24.55 1.59
C SER A 85 7.20 -25.88 2.29
N ASN A 86 6.13 -26.63 2.58
CA ASN A 86 6.30 -28.07 2.83
C ASN A 86 6.80 -28.65 1.50
N GLY A 87 8.08 -29.01 1.47
CA GLY A 87 8.71 -29.67 0.33
C GLY A 87 8.12 -31.04 0.03
#